data_AF-A0A0F3NHI8-F1
#
_entry.id   AF-A0A0F3NHI8-F1
#
_cell.length_a   1.000
_cell.length_b   1.000
_cell.length_c   1.000
_cell.angle_alpha   90.00
_cell.angle_beta   90.00
_cell.angle_gamma   90.00
#
_symmetry.space_group_name_H-M   'P 1'
#
loop_
_entity.id
_entity.type
_entity.pdbx_description
1 polymer ?
#
loop_
_entity_poly.entity_id
_entity_poly.type
_entity_poly.pdbx_seq_one_letter_code
_entity_poly.pdbx_strand_id
1 'polypeptide(L)' 'MIGMVAFVIDLPKTFLDPASVLPVQIYIWANNSSAEFTKISAIAILALLMILLVLNMIAAFIKRRLDNFSF' A
#
# COMPACT_ATOMS: atom_id res chain seq x y z
N MET A 1 -15.68 -4.82 17.56
CA MET A 1 -14.61 -3.96 17.01
C MET A 1 -13.29 -4.71 17.12
N ILE A 2 -12.90 -5.45 16.09
CA ILE A 2 -11.58 -6.07 15.97
C ILE A 2 -10.92 -5.32 14.81
N GLY A 3 -9.80 -4.64 15.03
CA GLY A 3 -9.18 -3.84 13.96
C GLY A 3 -8.13 -2.80 14.35
N MET A 4 -7.73 -2.71 15.62
CA MET A 4 -6.72 -1.73 16.07
C MET A 4 -5.57 -2.41 16.83
N VAL A 5 -4.98 -3.48 16.28
CA VAL A 5 -3.84 -4.18 16.92
C VAL A 5 -2.59 -4.23 16.02
N ALA A 6 -2.44 -3.25 15.13
CA ALA A 6 -1.24 -3.11 14.29
C ALA A 6 -0.70 -1.67 14.25
N PHE A 7 -0.95 -0.89 15.32
CA PHE A 7 -0.35 0.43 15.46
C PHE A 7 0.94 0.30 16.26
N VAL A 8 2.01 -0.12 15.59
CA VAL A 8 3.37 -0.13 16.16
C VAL A 8 4.01 1.21 15.79
N ILE A 9 4.27 2.03 16.81
CA ILE A 9 4.89 3.37 16.67
C ILE A 9 6.42 3.25 16.63
N ASP A 10 6.95 2.08 17.02
CA ASP A 10 8.38 1.80 17.03
C ASP A 10 8.90 1.45 15.63
N LEU A 11 10.06 2.00 15.26
CA LEU A 11 10.76 1.61 14.03
C LEU A 11 11.09 0.11 14.11
N PRO A 12 10.68 -0.71 13.12
CA PRO A 12 11.01 -2.12 13.09
C PRO A 12 12.53 -2.28 13.09
N LYS A 13 13.05 -3.05 14.05
CA LYS A 13 14.50 -3.30 14.21
C LYS A 13 14.93 -4.52 13.38
N THR A 14 13.98 -5.38 13.04
CA THR A 14 14.17 -6.63 12.30
C THR A 14 13.18 -6.72 11.14
N PHE A 15 13.53 -7.43 10.06
CA PHE A 15 12.66 -7.63 8.89
C PHE A 15 11.31 -8.31 9.18
N LEU A 16 11.21 -9.01 10.32
CA LEU A 16 10.00 -9.70 10.76
C LEU A 16 9.23 -8.91 11.83
N ASP A 17 9.69 -7.72 12.20
CA ASP A 17 9.02 -6.91 13.19
C ASP A 17 7.71 -6.33 12.61
N PRO A 18 6.64 -6.29 13.41
CA PRO A 18 5.37 -5.72 12.97
C PRO A 18 5.55 -4.23 12.67
N ALA A 19 5.48 -3.87 11.38
CA ALA A 19 5.49 -2.50 10.92
C ALA A 19 4.05 -1.98 10.71
N SER A 20 3.86 -0.67 10.84
CA SER A 20 2.61 -0.04 10.43
C SER A 20 2.37 -0.29 8.94
N VAL A 21 1.12 -0.60 8.58
CA VAL A 21 0.77 -0.78 7.16
C VAL A 21 0.93 0.56 6.44
N LEU A 22 1.56 0.53 5.27
CA LEU A 22 1.91 1.72 4.48
C LEU A 22 0.73 2.72 4.28
N PRO A 23 -0.54 2.30 4.08
CA PRO A 23 -1.67 3.22 4.01
C PRO A 23 -1.93 4.03 5.28
N VAL A 24 -1.73 3.44 6.45
CA VAL A 24 -1.88 4.13 7.74
C VAL A 24 -0.78 5.18 7.90
N GLN A 25 0.43 4.86 7.46
CA GLN A 25 1.54 5.80 7.47
C GLN A 25 1.29 7.02 6.59
N ILE A 26 0.70 6.82 5.40
CA ILE A 26 0.29 7.91 4.50
C ILE A 26 -0.79 8.77 5.16
N TYR A 27 -1.78 8.16 5.82
CA TYR A 27 -2.84 8.91 6.52
C TYR A 27 -2.26 9.83 7.60
N ILE A 28 -1.29 9.35 8.38
CA ILE A 28 -0.61 10.16 9.40
C ILE A 28 0.14 11.32 8.75
N TRP A 29 0.88 11.09 7.66
CA TRP A 29 1.57 12.16 6.94
C TRP A 29 0.59 13.16 6.33
N ALA A 30 -0.53 12.71 5.76
CA ALA A 30 -1.55 13.57 5.17
C ALA A 30 -2.27 14.47 6.20
N ASN A 31 -2.35 14.02 7.46
CA ASN A 31 -2.97 14.78 8.54
C ASN A 31 -2.02 15.84 9.16
N ASN A 32 -0.74 15.87 8.77
CA ASN A 32 0.20 16.91 9.17
C ASN A 32 0.11 18.11 8.22
N SER A 33 0.03 19.33 8.76
CA SER A 33 -0.21 20.57 8.00
C SER A 33 1.04 21.18 7.34
N SER A 34 2.20 20.55 7.47
CA SER A 34 3.46 21.04 6.91
C SER A 34 3.64 20.60 5.45
N ALA A 35 4.09 21.53 4.59
CA ALA A 35 4.21 21.32 3.15
C ALA A 35 5.10 20.13 2.74
N GLU A 36 6.06 19.75 3.58
CA GLU A 36 6.95 18.61 3.35
C GLU A 36 6.21 17.27 3.45
N PHE A 37 5.23 17.15 4.35
CA PHE A 37 4.47 15.91 4.52
C PHE A 37 3.43 15.73 3.42
N THR A 38 2.89 16.81 2.86
CA THR A 38 2.01 16.75 1.68
C THR A 38 2.73 16.11 0.49
N LYS A 39 4.00 16.47 0.24
CA LYS A 39 4.80 15.91 -0.86
C LYS A 39 5.06 14.41 -0.67
N ILE A 40 5.44 14.01 0.55
CA ILE A 40 5.72 12.59 0.88
C ILE A 40 4.45 11.75 0.73
N SER A 41 3.31 12.22 1.25
CA SER A 41 2.01 11.54 1.09
C SER A 41 1.61 11.39 -0.37
N ALA A 42 1.78 12.43 -1.19
CA ALA A 42 1.43 12.37 -2.61
C ALA A 42 2.27 11.33 -3.37
N ILE A 43 3.59 11.30 -3.14
CA ILE A 43 4.48 10.31 -3.75
C ILE A 43 4.09 8.89 -3.32
N ALA A 44 3.76 8.70 -2.04
CA ALA A 44 3.36 7.40 -1.52
C ALA A 44 2.02 6.91 -2.12
N ILE A 45 1.05 7.81 -2.33
CA ILE A 45 -0.22 7.48 -3.02
C ILE A 45 0.05 7.10 -4.48
N LEU A 46 0.88 7.85 -5.19
CA LEU A 46 1.24 7.54 -6.59
C LEU A 46 1.92 6.18 -6.70
N ALA A 47 2.79 5.82 -5.75
CA ALA A 47 3.41 4.50 -5.70
C ALA A 47 2.37 3.38 -5.51
N LEU A 48 1.39 3.57 -4.60
CA LEU A 48 0.30 2.61 -4.42
C LEU A 48 -0.55 2.45 -5.68
N LEU A 49 -0.87 3.55 -6.38
CA LEU A 49 -1.60 3.50 -7.64
C LEU A 49 -0.83 2.75 -8.73
N MET A 50 0.49 2.94 -8.80
CA MET A 50 1.34 2.19 -9.74
C MET A 50 1.31 0.69 -9.45
N ILE A 51 1.43 0.30 -8.18
CA ILE A 51 1.34 -1.11 -7.76
C ILE A 51 -0.03 -1.67 -8.12
N LEU A 52 -1.11 -0.93 -7.85
CA LEU A 52 -2.47 -1.34 -8.18
C LEU A 52 -2.64 -1.58 -9.69
N LEU A 53 -2.09 -0.68 -10.51
CA LEU A 53 -2.12 -0.79 -11.96
C LEU A 53 -1.38 -2.04 -12.43
N VAL A 54 -0.17 -2.30 -11.90
CA VAL A 54 0.61 -3.51 -12.20
C VAL A 54 -0.14 -4.79 -11.80
N LEU A 55 -0.68 -4.84 -10.59
CA LEU A 55 -1.45 -5.98 -10.11
C LEU A 55 -2.71 -6.22 -10.96
N ASN A 56 -3.40 -5.14 -11.35
CA ASN A 56 -4.56 -5.24 -12.24
C ASN A 56 -4.17 -5.71 -13.64
N MET A 57 -3.03 -5.27 -14.19
CA MET A 57 -2.51 -5.78 -15.46
C MET A 57 -2.16 -7.28 -15.37
N ILE A 58 -1.53 -7.71 -14.27
CA ILE A 58 -1.23 -9.11 -14.01
C ILE A 58 -2.52 -9.92 -13.93
N ALA A 59 -3.51 -9.45 -13.16
CA ALA A 59 -4.80 -10.12 -13.03
C ALA A 59 -5.51 -10.25 -14.38
N ALA A 60 -5.50 -9.19 -15.19
CA ALA A 60 -6.06 -9.20 -16.54
C ALA A 60 -5.31 -10.16 -17.48
N PHE A 61 -3.98 -10.22 -17.39
CA PHE A 61 -3.16 -11.17 -18.17
C PHE A 61 -3.46 -12.62 -17.79
N ILE A 62 -3.51 -12.93 -16.49
CA ILE A 62 -3.86 -14.26 -15.98
C ILE A 62 -5.24 -14.66 -16.47
N LYS A 63 -6.24 -13.76 -16.36
CA LYS A 63 -7.60 -14.01 -16.82
C LYS A 63 -7.65 -14.36 -18.31
N ARG A 64 -7.01 -13.56 -19.17
CA ARG A 64 -6.98 -13.81 -20.62
C ARG A 64 -6.33 -15.16 -20.97
N ARG A 65 -5.27 -15.55 -20.25
CA ARG A 65 -4.59 -16.83 -20.46
C ARG A 65 -5.47 -18.01 -20.03
N LEU A 66 -6.22 -17.86 -18.95
CA LEU A 66 -7.12 -18.90 -18.43
C LEU A 66 -8.37 -19.07 -19.31
N ASP A 67 -8.95 -17.95 -19.78
CA ASP A 67 -10.12 -17.94 -20.67
C ASP A 67 -9.80 -18.61 -22.03
N ASN A 68 -8.61 -18.41 -22.57
CA ASN A 68 -8.13 -19.10 -23.78
C ASN A 68 -7.92 -20.62 -23.61
N PHE A 69 -8.05 -21.15 -22.39
CA PHE A 69 -7.86 -22.57 -22.07
C PHE A 69 -9.20 -23.31 -21.87
N SER A 70 -10.35 -22.65 -22.08
CA SER A 70 -11.66 -23.30 -22.12
C SER A 70 -11.86 -24.00 -23.47
N PHE A 71 -11.98 -25.34 -23.44
CA PHE A 71 -12.32 -26.22 -24.56
C PHE A 71 -13.69 -25.91 -25.17
#